data_AF-A0ABD6BWF0-F1
#
_entry.id   AF-A0ABD6BWF0-F1
#
_cell.length_a   1.000
_cell.length_b   1.000
_cell.length_c   1.000
_cell.angle_alpha   90.00
_cell.angle_beta   90.00
_cell.angle_gamma   90.00
#
_symmetry.space_group_name_H-M   'P 1'
#
loop_
_entity.id
_entity.type
_entity.pdbx_description
1 polymer ?
#
loop_
_entity_poly.entity_id
_entity_poly.type
_entity_poly.pdbx_seq_one_letter_code
_entity_poly.pdbx_strand_id
1 'polypeptide(L)' 'ADDQPEDLFVLSAVSAPEGLLRVHEEFPEADLLTVSIDDELNEEGFIVPGLGDAGDRSFRTN' A
#
# COMPACT_ATOMS: atom_id res chain seq x y z
N ALA A 1 13.08 -7.94 26.24
CA ALA A 1 13.73 -7.97 24.92
C ALA A 1 12.93 -7.00 24.07
N ASP A 2 13.59 -6.04 23.44
CA ASP A 2 12.93 -5.23 22.40
C ASP A 2 12.51 -6.22 21.31
N ASP A 3 11.20 -6.41 21.13
CA ASP A 3 10.60 -7.35 20.16
C ASP A 3 10.47 -6.68 18.77
N GLN A 4 11.33 -5.70 18.49
CA GLN A 4 11.29 -4.93 17.26
C GLN A 4 12.09 -5.65 16.17
N PRO A 5 11.54 -5.76 14.95
CA PRO A 5 12.27 -6.35 13.84
C PRO A 5 13.52 -5.51 13.52
N GLU A 6 14.61 -6.17 13.10
CA GLU A 6 15.82 -5.48 12.64
C GLU A 6 15.57 -4.71 11.33
N ASP A 7 14.79 -5.31 10.41
CA ASP A 7 14.38 -4.72 9.15
C ASP A 7 12.86 -4.84 8.98
N LEU A 8 12.21 -3.74 8.56
CA LEU A 8 10.77 -3.69 8.30
C LEU A 8 10.51 -3.29 6.85
N PHE A 9 9.90 -4.20 6.08
CA PHE A 9 9.56 -3.96 4.68
C PHE A 9 8.04 -3.99 4.47
N VAL A 10 7.53 -2.97 3.77
CA VAL A 10 6.14 -2.92 3.30
C VAL A 10 6.13 -3.14 1.79
N LEU A 11 5.48 -4.21 1.35
CA LEU A 11 5.42 -4.59 -0.06
C LEU A 11 4.00 -4.40 -0.61
N SER A 12 3.89 -3.80 -1.79
CA SER A 12 2.61 -3.64 -2.49
C SER A 12 2.75 -3.74 -4.01
N ALA A 13 1.67 -4.15 -4.68
CA ALA A 13 1.63 -4.23 -6.14
C ALA A 13 1.32 -2.87 -6.79
N VAL A 14 0.46 -2.07 -6.14
CA VAL A 14 0.09 -0.73 -6.58
C VAL A 14 -0.16 0.13 -5.35
N SER A 15 0.26 1.40 -5.42
CA SER A 15 0.04 2.38 -4.35
C SER A 15 -0.39 3.72 -4.94
N ALA A 16 -1.14 4.50 -4.18
CA ALA A 16 -1.35 5.93 -4.46
C ALA A 16 -0.33 6.78 -3.68
N PRO A 17 0.04 7.99 -4.16
CA PRO A 17 1.04 8.83 -3.54
C PRO A 17 0.69 9.22 -2.11
N GLU A 18 -0.59 9.50 -1.84
CA GLU A 18 -1.09 9.88 -0.51
C GLU A 18 -0.92 8.73 0.50
N GLY A 19 -1.11 7.49 0.05
CA GLY A 19 -0.91 6.30 0.87
C GLY A 19 0.56 6.09 1.25
N LEU A 20 1.47 6.26 0.28
CA LEU A 20 2.92 6.13 0.52
C LEU A 20 3.42 7.19 1.50
N LEU A 21 3.02 8.45 1.31
CA LEU A 21 3.39 9.55 2.21
C LEU A 21 2.89 9.29 3.63
N ARG A 22 1.62 8.91 3.77
CA ARG A 22 1.02 8.62 5.07
C ARG A 22 1.74 7.50 5.81
N VAL A 23 2.06 6.40 5.12
CA VAL A 23 2.76 5.26 5.74
C VAL A 23 4.19 5.66 6.11
N HIS A 24 4.89 6.41 5.26
CA HIS A 24 6.24 6.88 5.56
C HIS A 24 6.29 7.86 6.74
N GLU A 25 5.29 8.73 6.88
CA GLU A 25 5.19 9.66 8.01
C GLU A 25 4.94 8.94 9.35
N GLU A 26 4.12 7.90 9.35
CA GLU A 26 3.78 7.14 10.56
C GLU A 26 4.86 6.10 10.93
N PHE A 27 5.48 5.48 9.91
CA PHE A 27 6.48 4.41 10.05
C PHE A 27 7.76 4.76 9.27
N PRO A 28 8.53 5.77 9.71
CA PRO A 28 9.73 6.21 9.00
C PRO A 28 10.85 5.15 8.94
N GLU A 29 10.79 4.13 9.79
CA GLU A 29 11.71 2.99 9.82
C GLU A 29 11.40 1.91 8.78
N ALA A 30 10.21 1.95 8.16
CA ALA A 30 9.81 0.97 7.17
C ALA A 30 10.36 1.33 5.78
N ASP A 31 10.92 0.34 5.09
CA ASP A 31 11.22 0.42 3.66
C ASP A 31 9.95 0.08 2.85
N LEU A 32 9.43 1.07 2.11
CA LEU A 32 8.25 0.90 1.26
C LEU A 32 8.68 0.53 -0.16
N LEU A 33 8.29 -0.67 -0.62
CA LEU A 33 8.51 -1.12 -1.99
C LEU A 33 7.16 -1.36 -2.68
N THR A 34 6.94 -0.65 -3.78
CA THR A 34 5.75 -0.82 -4.62
C THR A 34 6.12 -1.01 -6.08
N VAL A 35 5.35 -1.83 -6.79
CA VAL A 35 5.61 -2.13 -8.21
C VAL A 35 5.11 -1.00 -9.11
N SER A 36 3.99 -0.36 -8.78
CA SER A 36 3.43 0.80 -9.49
C SER A 36 2.97 1.87 -8.51
N ILE A 37 3.15 3.12 -8.90
CA ILE A 37 2.54 4.27 -8.24
C ILE A 37 1.53 4.84 -9.23
N ASP A 38 0.27 4.76 -8.86
CA ASP A 38 -0.86 5.26 -9.63
C ASP A 38 -1.21 6.69 -9.18
N ASP A 39 -2.22 7.32 -9.76
CA ASP A 39 -2.39 8.78 -9.72
C ASP A 39 -2.88 9.29 -8.35
N GLU A 40 -3.95 8.70 -7.84
CA GLU A 40 -4.66 9.23 -6.66
C GLU A 40 -5.51 8.17 -5.95
N LEU A 41 -6.03 8.53 -4.78
CA LEU A 41 -7.18 7.87 -4.17
C LEU A 41 -8.46 8.63 -4.53
N ASN A 42 -9.51 7.92 -4.96
CA ASN A 42 -10.84 8.52 -5.14
C ASN A 42 -11.57 8.71 -3.79
N GLU A 43 -12.76 9.32 -3.83
CA GLU A 43 -13.58 9.59 -2.64
C GLU A 43 -14.01 8.32 -1.86
N GLU A 44 -14.03 7.17 -2.52
CA GLU A 44 -14.35 5.87 -1.94
C GLU A 44 -13.10 5.14 -1.38
N GLY A 45 -11.91 5.72 -1.56
CA GLY A 45 -10.65 5.17 -1.08
C GLY A 45 -10.01 4.12 -2.00
N PHE A 46 -10.48 4.00 -3.25
CA PHE A 46 -9.82 3.18 -4.27
C PHE A 46 -8.66 3.94 -4.92
N ILE A 47 -7.58 3.23 -5.21
CA ILE A 47 -6.49 3.72 -6.05
C ILE A 47 -7.00 3.85 -7.50
N VAL A 48 -6.71 4.97 -8.15
CA VAL A 48 -7.08 5.25 -9.54
C VAL A 48 -5.81 5.48 -10.38
N PRO A 49 -5.65 4.82 -11.55
CA PRO A 49 -6.57 3.84 -12.16
C PRO A 49 -6.69 2.52 -11.38
N GLY A 50 -5.63 2.06 -10.72
CA GLY A 50 -5.63 0.97 -9.75
C GLY A 50 -6.14 -0.39 -10.26
N LEU A 51 -6.56 -1.23 -9.31
CA LEU A 51 -6.99 -2.61 -9.57
C LEU A 51 -8.43 -2.90 -9.13
N GLY A 52 -9.18 -1.90 -8.64
CA GLY A 52 -10.47 -2.14 -7.99
C GLY A 52 -10.32 -3.02 -6.74
N ASP A 53 -11.29 -3.90 -6.48
CA ASP A 53 -11.22 -4.81 -5.34
C ASP A 53 -10.20 -5.93 -5.56
N ALA A 54 -9.02 -5.78 -4.95
CA ALA A 54 -7.94 -6.76 -5.05
C ALA A 54 -8.28 -8.10 -4.38
N GLY A 55 -9.11 -8.10 -3.33
CA GLY A 55 -9.55 -9.29 -2.62
C GLY A 55 -10.46 -10.14 -3.50
N ASP A 56 -11.52 -9.52 -4.03
CA ASP A 56 -12.48 -10.22 -4.88
C ASP A 56 -11.84 -10.76 -6.16
N ARG A 57 -10.91 -10.00 -6.75
CA ARG A 57 -10.14 -10.46 -7.91
C ARG A 57 -9.23 -11.64 -7.59
N SER A 58 -8.62 -11.67 -6.41
CA SER A 58 -7.68 -12.73 -6.00
C SER A 58 -8.40 -14.03 -5.65
N PHE A 59 -9.54 -13.94 -4.95
CA PHE A 59 -10.27 -15.10 -4.43
C PHE A 59 -11.47 -15.51 -5.29
N ARG A 60 -11.83 -14.72 -6.31
CA ARG A 60 -12.99 -14.91 -7.19
C ARG A 60 -14.29 -15.06 -6.39
N THR A 61 -14.55 -14.07 -5.55
CA THR A 61 -15.72 -14.03 -4.64
C THR A 61 -16.88 -13.18 -5.17
N ASN A 62 -16.72 -12.53 -6.33
CA ASN A 62 -17.78 -11.88 -7.13
C ASN A 62 -18.09 -12.64 -8.42
#